data_AF-A0A522U9G6-F1
#
_entry.id   AF-A0A522U9G6-F1
#
_cell.length_a   1.000
_cell.length_b   1.000
_cell.length_c   1.000
_cell.angle_alpha   90.00
_cell.angle_beta   90.00
_cell.angle_gamma   90.00
#
_symmetry.space_group_name_H-M   'P 1'
#
loop_
_entity.id
_entity.type
_entity.pdbx_description
1 polymer ?
#
loop_
_entity_poly.entity_id
_entity_poly.type
_entity_poly.pdbx_seq_one_letter_code
_entity_poly.pdbx_strand_id
1 'polypeptide(L)'
;MSATVRPAPGLDWQGEAVTIGDVLNALNGIRKKFAAAALGDEEQPHPRSCVMTLVGVTATESDERRAQRASRAIAIHHPSLAIVIRDQPDMPMGRIEAAITTGTHQPASAGAVQFELVTLRVRGAAGEHLAALVDPMLLSGIPTYLWWLGTPPFGARELEDALRICDALVVDSSRFDAPYHSFLGLSRLAASSHRGLGVADFQWARLTPWRESIAQFFGPADRRAFLSGLSGLGIDYAGEGRGNRVAAALLIGWFASALGWKLQRAAGGAGGVVVAHFATGAGRRLEVAFRSVTKAHLAPGEVSAVRIGGSSGGRTFQLSVQRDPDRPRRMAPDAGPAGFRSLHPAGGEDDAGLEIAQRNAARHRGVLDENRQALHHTATGEPPGESLPARPTVLVRERRRQDTAQVLLTLIDIGGTKTLRHVQRVEPEDDAALLLGLLSAGAHDRVQARSLSAAAELMRAL
;
A
#
# COMPACT_ATOMS: atom_id res chain seq x y z
N MET A 1 8.33 -25.24 32.87
CA MET A 1 7.04 -24.82 33.44
C MET A 1 6.54 -23.66 32.60
N SER A 2 5.48 -23.88 31.83
CA SER A 2 4.85 -22.85 30.99
C SER A 2 4.09 -21.90 31.91
N ALA A 3 4.39 -20.59 31.87
CA ALA A 3 3.74 -19.61 32.72
C ALA A 3 2.58 -18.98 31.95
N THR A 4 1.37 -19.44 32.21
CA THR A 4 0.15 -18.77 31.75
C THR A 4 0.02 -17.45 32.53
N VAL A 5 0.30 -16.33 31.86
CA VAL A 5 0.19 -14.99 32.47
C VAL A 5 -1.24 -14.49 32.25
N ARG A 6 -1.81 -13.77 33.23
CA ARG A 6 -3.13 -13.15 33.07
C ARG A 6 -3.16 -12.27 31.81
N PRO A 7 -4.09 -12.51 30.85
CA PRO A 7 -4.10 -11.80 29.58
C PRO A 7 -4.19 -10.28 29.76
N ALA A 8 -3.41 -9.54 29.00
CA ALA A 8 -3.54 -8.10 28.89
C ALA A 8 -4.94 -7.72 28.35
N PRO A 9 -5.43 -6.49 28.61
CA PRO A 9 -6.74 -6.06 28.13
C PRO A 9 -6.90 -6.27 26.62
N GLY A 10 -7.96 -6.97 26.21
CA GLY A 10 -8.25 -7.27 24.81
C GLY A 10 -7.58 -8.54 24.25
N LEU A 11 -6.89 -9.33 25.09
CA LEU A 11 -6.42 -10.67 24.74
C LEU A 11 -7.29 -11.74 25.39
N ASP A 12 -7.58 -12.82 24.67
CA ASP A 12 -8.27 -13.99 25.22
C ASP A 12 -7.30 -14.92 25.95
N TRP A 13 -6.05 -14.96 25.49
CA TRP A 13 -4.99 -15.74 26.11
C TRP A 13 -3.62 -15.14 25.81
N GLN A 14 -2.69 -15.28 26.75
CA GLN A 14 -1.28 -14.99 26.54
C GLN A 14 -0.41 -15.98 27.31
N GLY A 15 0.78 -16.23 26.80
CA GLY A 15 1.76 -17.10 27.46
C GLY A 15 3.19 -16.71 27.13
N GLU A 16 4.06 -16.96 28.10
CA GLU A 16 5.47 -16.66 28.04
C GLU A 16 6.30 -17.95 28.16
N ALA A 17 7.32 -18.12 27.32
CA ALA A 17 8.10 -19.36 27.22
C ALA A 17 7.24 -20.61 26.99
N VAL A 18 6.31 -20.50 26.03
CA VAL A 18 5.33 -21.54 25.70
C VAL A 18 5.86 -22.51 24.65
N THR A 19 5.25 -23.69 24.57
CA THR A 19 5.38 -24.60 23.42
C THR A 19 4.25 -24.35 22.41
N ILE A 20 4.41 -24.82 21.16
CA ILE A 20 3.30 -24.80 20.20
C ILE A 20 2.10 -25.62 20.69
N GLY A 21 2.34 -26.71 21.44
CA GLY A 21 1.29 -27.48 22.09
C GLY A 21 0.45 -26.65 23.07
N ASP A 22 1.07 -25.76 23.85
CA ASP A 22 0.36 -24.85 24.77
C ASP A 22 -0.55 -23.89 24.00
N VAL A 23 -0.05 -23.33 22.88
CA VAL A 23 -0.81 -22.43 22.01
C VAL A 23 -2.02 -23.14 21.40
N LEU A 24 -1.82 -24.37 20.89
CA LEU A 24 -2.90 -25.18 20.33
C LEU A 24 -3.96 -25.54 21.37
N ASN A 25 -3.55 -25.89 22.59
CA ASN A 25 -4.46 -26.18 23.69
C ASN A 25 -5.29 -24.94 24.06
N ALA A 26 -4.66 -23.77 24.14
CA ALA A 26 -5.35 -22.51 24.40
C ALA A 26 -6.35 -22.17 23.28
N LEU A 27 -5.92 -22.25 22.01
CA LEU A 27 -6.75 -21.97 20.85
C LEU A 27 -7.96 -22.92 20.77
N ASN A 28 -7.76 -24.22 20.99
CA ASN A 28 -8.84 -25.19 21.03
C ASN A 28 -9.79 -24.95 22.21
N GLY A 29 -9.28 -24.55 23.36
CA GLY A 29 -10.10 -24.16 24.51
C GLY A 29 -10.99 -22.96 24.22
N ILE A 30 -10.45 -21.94 23.56
CA ILE A 30 -11.20 -20.75 23.11
C ILE A 30 -12.29 -21.16 22.11
N ARG A 31 -11.92 -21.93 21.08
CA ARG A 31 -12.87 -22.43 20.06
C ARG A 31 -14.02 -23.23 20.66
N LYS A 32 -13.75 -24.09 21.66
CA LYS A 32 -14.79 -24.86 22.38
C LYS A 32 -15.74 -23.96 23.16
N LYS A 33 -15.23 -22.95 23.86
CA LYS A 33 -16.06 -21.97 24.60
C LYS A 33 -16.98 -21.20 23.65
N PHE A 34 -16.47 -20.76 22.51
CA PHE A 34 -17.29 -20.09 21.49
C PHE A 34 -18.37 -21.01 20.91
N ALA A 35 -18.01 -22.24 20.53
CA ALA A 35 -18.99 -23.19 20.03
C ALA A 35 -20.11 -23.46 21.05
N ALA A 36 -19.77 -23.52 22.34
CA ALA A 36 -20.75 -23.67 23.42
C ALA A 36 -21.63 -22.42 23.61
N ALA A 37 -21.07 -21.21 23.46
CA ALA A 37 -21.81 -19.96 23.60
C ALA A 37 -22.72 -19.64 22.39
N ALA A 38 -22.41 -20.20 21.22
CA ALA A 38 -23.21 -20.06 20.01
C ALA A 38 -24.43 -20.99 19.96
N LEU A 39 -24.52 -21.96 20.88
CA LEU A 39 -25.72 -22.77 21.10
C LEU A 39 -26.76 -21.88 21.82
N GLY A 40 -27.73 -21.32 21.08
CA GLY A 40 -28.97 -20.80 21.67
C GLY A 40 -29.89 -21.94 22.12
N ASP A 41 -31.19 -21.67 22.24
CA ASP A 41 -32.21 -22.71 22.51
C ASP A 41 -32.28 -23.80 21.41
N GLU A 42 -31.65 -23.57 20.25
CA GLU A 42 -31.46 -24.60 19.23
C GLU A 42 -30.18 -25.42 19.52
N GLU A 43 -30.37 -26.72 19.80
CA GLU A 43 -29.34 -27.70 20.22
C GLU A 43 -28.23 -28.01 19.18
N GLN A 44 -28.02 -27.18 18.15
CA GLN A 44 -27.06 -27.48 17.07
C GLN A 44 -25.87 -26.50 17.03
N PRO A 45 -24.62 -27.00 17.08
CA PRO A 45 -23.45 -26.15 16.97
C PRO A 45 -23.39 -25.46 15.61
N HIS A 46 -23.27 -24.14 15.59
CA HIS A 46 -23.05 -23.40 14.34
C HIS A 46 -21.64 -23.71 13.77
N PRO A 47 -21.52 -24.14 12.51
CA PRO A 47 -20.23 -24.39 11.88
C PRO A 47 -19.43 -23.08 11.77
N ARG A 48 -18.14 -23.14 12.15
CA ARG A 48 -17.22 -22.01 12.02
C ARG A 48 -17.10 -21.60 10.56
N SER A 49 -17.33 -20.32 10.26
CA SER A 49 -16.97 -19.75 8.98
C SER A 49 -15.51 -19.28 9.04
N CYS A 50 -14.68 -19.81 8.13
CA CYS A 50 -13.33 -19.32 7.90
C CYS A 50 -13.08 -19.44 6.40
N VAL A 51 -12.72 -18.34 5.75
CA VAL A 51 -12.54 -18.31 4.29
C VAL A 51 -11.07 -18.33 3.88
N MET A 52 -10.15 -18.05 4.82
CA MET A 52 -8.70 -18.08 4.58
C MET A 52 -7.88 -18.17 5.88
N THR A 53 -6.65 -18.65 5.76
CA THR A 53 -5.58 -18.45 6.75
C THR A 53 -4.59 -17.42 6.22
N LEU A 54 -4.30 -16.36 6.97
CA LEU A 54 -3.28 -15.36 6.64
C LEU A 54 -2.10 -15.50 7.60
N VAL A 55 -0.94 -15.90 7.09
CA VAL A 55 0.30 -16.06 7.85
C VAL A 55 1.20 -14.87 7.58
N GLY A 56 1.33 -13.95 8.54
CA GLY A 56 2.21 -12.78 8.43
C GLY A 56 3.56 -13.02 9.09
N VAL A 57 4.66 -13.12 8.34
CA VAL A 57 6.02 -13.25 8.88
C VAL A 57 6.70 -11.88 8.90
N THR A 58 7.26 -11.50 10.03
CA THR A 58 7.78 -10.16 10.33
C THR A 58 9.11 -10.24 11.08
N ALA A 59 10.00 -9.27 10.86
CA ALA A 59 11.25 -9.15 11.64
C ALA A 59 11.16 -8.09 12.74
N THR A 60 10.27 -7.09 12.58
CA THR A 60 10.19 -5.91 13.46
C THR A 60 8.86 -5.84 14.18
N GLU A 61 8.83 -5.16 15.34
CA GLU A 61 7.58 -4.89 16.06
C GLU A 61 6.63 -3.96 15.27
N SER A 62 7.18 -3.05 14.45
CA SER A 62 6.39 -2.22 13.55
C SER A 62 5.65 -3.04 12.51
N ASP A 63 6.31 -4.04 11.92
CA ASP A 63 5.71 -4.94 10.95
C ASP A 63 4.74 -5.92 11.61
N GLU A 64 5.03 -6.43 12.81
CA GLU A 64 4.08 -7.21 13.62
C GLU A 64 2.77 -6.43 13.79
N ARG A 65 2.84 -5.18 14.27
CA ARG A 65 1.66 -4.32 14.44
C ARG A 65 0.94 -4.04 13.12
N ARG A 66 1.69 -3.86 12.02
CA ARG A 66 1.13 -3.64 10.68
C ARG A 66 0.35 -4.86 10.22
N ALA A 67 0.91 -6.06 10.35
CA ALA A 67 0.26 -7.32 10.02
C ALA A 67 -0.99 -7.57 10.85
N GLN A 68 -0.94 -7.31 12.16
CA GLN A 68 -2.09 -7.41 13.05
C GLN A 68 -3.22 -6.43 12.68
N ARG A 69 -2.89 -5.18 12.32
CA ARG A 69 -3.89 -4.19 11.89
C ARG A 69 -4.56 -4.60 10.58
N ALA A 70 -3.77 -5.01 9.57
CA ALA A 70 -4.31 -5.46 8.30
C ALA A 70 -5.22 -6.70 8.47
N SER A 71 -4.78 -7.67 9.27
CA SER A 71 -5.55 -8.88 9.56
C SER A 71 -6.89 -8.55 10.23
N ARG A 72 -6.90 -7.64 11.22
CA ARG A 72 -8.15 -7.18 11.87
C ARG A 72 -9.07 -6.42 10.92
N ALA A 73 -8.53 -5.62 10.01
CA ALA A 73 -9.33 -4.90 9.02
C ALA A 73 -9.99 -5.87 8.01
N ILE A 74 -9.26 -6.90 7.57
CA ILE A 74 -9.79 -7.98 6.71
C ILE A 74 -10.90 -8.75 7.42
N ALA A 75 -10.67 -9.09 8.69
CA ALA A 75 -11.58 -9.84 9.54
C ALA A 75 -12.99 -9.23 9.69
N ILE A 76 -13.17 -7.93 9.46
CA ILE A 76 -14.48 -7.26 9.55
C ILE A 76 -15.47 -7.86 8.54
N HIS A 77 -15.00 -8.20 7.34
CA HIS A 77 -15.83 -8.71 6.25
C HIS A 77 -15.49 -10.15 5.83
N HIS A 78 -14.33 -10.66 6.26
CA HIS A 78 -13.83 -11.97 5.87
C HIS A 78 -13.41 -12.78 7.10
N PRO A 79 -14.26 -13.71 7.58
CA PRO A 79 -13.91 -14.61 8.68
C PRO A 79 -12.59 -15.33 8.38
N SER A 80 -11.57 -15.16 9.21
CA SER A 80 -10.22 -15.64 8.91
C SER A 80 -9.44 -16.02 10.17
N LEU A 81 -8.49 -16.95 9.97
CA LEU A 81 -7.43 -17.22 10.92
C LEU A 81 -6.20 -16.43 10.50
N ALA A 82 -5.74 -15.51 11.34
CA ALA A 82 -4.48 -14.80 11.15
C ALA A 82 -3.42 -15.34 12.11
N ILE A 83 -2.24 -15.69 11.58
CA ILE A 83 -1.07 -16.12 12.34
C ILE A 83 0.04 -15.11 12.06
N VAL A 84 0.35 -14.23 13.01
CA VAL A 84 1.43 -13.24 12.89
C VAL A 84 2.64 -13.71 13.65
N ILE A 85 3.75 -13.94 12.94
CA ILE A 85 5.00 -14.41 13.51
C ILE A 85 6.01 -13.27 13.43
N ARG A 86 6.52 -12.83 14.58
CA ARG A 86 7.73 -12.00 14.66
C ARG A 86 8.91 -12.92 14.93
N ASP A 87 9.70 -13.13 13.89
CA ASP A 87 10.82 -14.04 13.89
C ASP A 87 12.14 -13.30 14.16
N GLN A 88 12.91 -13.80 15.14
CA GLN A 88 14.18 -13.25 15.59
C GLN A 88 15.17 -14.39 15.84
N PRO A 89 15.64 -15.08 14.78
CA PRO A 89 16.46 -16.28 14.90
C PRO A 89 17.83 -16.02 15.55
N ASP A 90 18.37 -14.81 15.38
CA ASP A 90 19.69 -14.42 15.90
C ASP A 90 19.75 -14.19 17.42
N MET A 91 18.61 -14.30 18.13
CA MET A 91 18.55 -14.06 19.57
C MET A 91 19.03 -15.30 20.35
N PRO A 92 20.01 -15.18 21.27
CA PRO A 92 20.73 -16.32 21.86
C PRO A 92 19.89 -17.17 22.83
N MET A 93 18.80 -16.63 23.40
CA MET A 93 17.88 -17.39 24.24
C MET A 93 16.63 -17.76 23.46
N GLY A 94 16.50 -19.05 23.14
CA GLY A 94 15.34 -19.62 22.48
C GLY A 94 14.08 -19.46 23.34
N ARG A 95 13.06 -18.76 22.82
CA ARG A 95 11.80 -18.52 23.54
C ARG A 95 10.68 -18.29 22.54
N ILE A 96 9.50 -18.82 22.85
CA ILE A 96 8.25 -18.45 22.18
C ILE A 96 7.38 -17.71 23.20
N GLU A 97 6.97 -16.51 22.85
CA GLU A 97 5.88 -15.80 23.50
C GLU A 97 4.68 -15.82 22.55
N ALA A 98 3.50 -16.05 23.08
CA ALA A 98 2.31 -16.16 22.25
C ALA A 98 1.13 -15.41 22.87
N ALA A 99 0.29 -14.87 21.99
CA ALA A 99 -0.96 -14.22 22.35
C ALA A 99 -2.06 -14.64 21.37
N ILE A 100 -3.27 -14.80 21.87
CA ILE A 100 -4.46 -15.08 21.07
C ILE A 100 -5.46 -13.96 21.32
N THR A 101 -5.90 -13.34 20.24
CA THR A 101 -7.02 -12.40 20.22
C THR A 101 -8.10 -12.97 19.32
N THR A 102 -9.32 -13.01 19.81
CA THR A 102 -10.50 -13.30 19.02
C THR A 102 -11.41 -12.09 19.02
N GLY A 103 -12.27 -12.02 18.02
CA GLY A 103 -13.35 -11.04 18.03
C GLY A 103 -14.52 -11.52 17.20
N THR A 104 -15.69 -11.03 17.59
CA THR A 104 -16.94 -11.21 16.87
C THR A 104 -17.38 -9.85 16.34
N HIS A 105 -17.61 -9.80 15.02
CA HIS A 105 -18.27 -8.68 14.38
C HIS A 105 -19.64 -9.17 13.94
N GLN A 106 -20.71 -8.46 14.28
CA GLN A 106 -22.06 -8.81 13.84
C GLN A 106 -22.46 -7.80 12.76
N PRO A 107 -22.37 -8.14 11.46
CA PRO A 107 -22.85 -7.27 10.40
C PRO A 107 -24.37 -7.12 10.53
N ALA A 108 -24.91 -5.94 10.20
CA ALA A 108 -26.34 -5.66 10.34
C ALA A 108 -27.26 -6.64 9.56
N SER A 109 -26.73 -7.39 8.60
CA SER A 109 -27.45 -8.32 7.73
C SER A 109 -26.88 -9.74 7.69
N ALA A 110 -25.95 -10.11 8.58
CA ALA A 110 -25.33 -11.44 8.60
C ALA A 110 -25.09 -11.95 10.03
N GLY A 111 -24.87 -13.27 10.18
CA GLY A 111 -24.44 -13.85 11.45
C GLY A 111 -23.09 -13.31 11.91
N ALA A 112 -22.73 -13.54 13.18
CA ALA A 112 -21.45 -13.09 13.73
C ALA A 112 -20.26 -13.64 12.91
N VAL A 113 -19.45 -12.74 12.37
CA VAL A 113 -18.17 -13.00 11.73
C VAL A 113 -17.13 -13.13 12.82
N GLN A 114 -16.51 -14.31 12.90
CA GLN A 114 -15.46 -14.60 13.85
C GLN A 114 -14.08 -14.40 13.22
N PHE A 115 -13.16 -13.81 13.97
CA PHE A 115 -11.75 -13.82 13.62
C PHE A 115 -10.90 -14.33 14.76
N GLU A 116 -9.81 -14.99 14.40
CA GLU A 116 -8.79 -15.47 15.33
C GLU A 116 -7.44 -14.89 14.88
N LEU A 117 -6.75 -14.23 15.80
CA LEU A 117 -5.42 -13.68 15.59
C LEU A 117 -4.47 -14.30 16.60
N VAL A 118 -3.63 -15.21 16.12
CA VAL A 118 -2.53 -15.80 16.88
C VAL A 118 -1.28 -14.97 16.59
N THR A 119 -0.65 -14.41 17.63
CA THR A 119 0.65 -13.75 17.50
C THR A 119 1.71 -14.61 18.17
N LEU A 120 2.77 -14.96 17.44
CA LEU A 120 3.94 -15.68 17.93
C LEU A 120 5.16 -14.74 17.85
N ARG A 121 5.87 -14.57 18.96
CA ARG A 121 7.17 -13.89 18.97
C ARG A 121 8.21 -14.95 19.26
N VAL A 122 8.97 -15.29 18.23
CA VAL A 122 9.86 -16.43 18.20
C VAL A 122 11.28 -15.92 18.25
N ARG A 123 12.04 -16.41 19.22
CA ARG A 123 13.47 -16.09 19.41
C ARG A 123 14.28 -17.38 19.31
N GLY A 124 15.47 -17.28 18.71
CA GLY A 124 16.41 -18.39 18.56
C GLY A 124 16.00 -19.39 17.47
N ALA A 125 16.61 -20.57 17.49
CA ALA A 125 16.52 -21.59 16.42
C ALA A 125 15.10 -22.08 16.08
N ALA A 126 14.09 -21.83 16.94
CA ALA A 126 12.70 -22.12 16.59
C ALA A 126 12.20 -21.33 15.37
N GLY A 127 12.81 -20.17 15.08
CA GLY A 127 12.55 -19.38 13.88
C GLY A 127 12.88 -20.12 12.58
N GLU A 128 13.86 -21.01 12.61
CA GLU A 128 14.29 -21.80 11.44
C GLU A 128 13.26 -22.84 10.99
N HIS A 129 12.18 -23.02 11.77
CA HIS A 129 11.17 -24.05 11.57
C HIS A 129 9.76 -23.45 11.42
N LEU A 130 9.62 -22.38 10.63
CA LEU A 130 8.34 -21.69 10.38
C LEU A 130 7.17 -22.65 10.07
N ALA A 131 7.40 -23.65 9.21
CA ALA A 131 6.37 -24.64 8.87
C ALA A 131 5.85 -25.39 10.09
N ALA A 132 6.73 -25.79 11.02
CA ALA A 132 6.35 -26.51 12.23
C ALA A 132 5.58 -25.63 13.23
N LEU A 133 5.75 -24.31 13.18
CA LEU A 133 4.98 -23.37 13.99
C LEU A 133 3.57 -23.15 13.44
N VAL A 134 3.42 -23.19 12.10
CA VAL A 134 2.20 -22.81 11.39
C VAL A 134 1.29 -24.01 11.11
N ASP A 135 1.85 -25.10 10.57
CA ASP A 135 1.11 -26.28 10.08
C ASP A 135 0.07 -26.82 11.08
N PRO A 136 0.39 -26.96 12.39
CA PRO A 136 -0.57 -27.49 13.36
C PRO A 136 -1.81 -26.61 13.59
N MET A 137 -1.75 -25.32 13.22
CA MET A 137 -2.84 -24.36 13.39
C MET A 137 -3.72 -24.23 12.14
N LEU A 138 -3.27 -24.75 10.99
CA LEU A 138 -3.99 -24.64 9.73
C LEU A 138 -5.32 -25.37 9.78
N LEU A 139 -6.31 -24.80 9.08
CA LEU A 139 -7.61 -25.42 8.90
C LEU A 139 -7.65 -26.10 7.53
N SER A 140 -8.09 -27.35 7.51
CA SER A 140 -8.22 -28.12 6.27
C SER A 140 -9.28 -27.52 5.35
N GLY A 141 -9.00 -27.50 4.04
CA GLY A 141 -9.97 -27.10 3.00
C GLY A 141 -10.11 -25.58 2.80
N ILE A 142 -9.26 -24.76 3.41
CA ILE A 142 -9.23 -23.31 3.19
C ILE A 142 -7.86 -22.84 2.68
N PRO A 143 -7.81 -21.78 1.85
CA PRO A 143 -6.54 -21.28 1.32
C PRO A 143 -5.68 -20.65 2.42
N THR A 144 -4.38 -20.90 2.38
CA THR A 144 -3.36 -20.39 3.29
C THR A 144 -2.39 -19.48 2.54
N TYR A 145 -2.31 -18.22 2.96
CA TYR A 145 -1.49 -17.20 2.33
C TYR A 145 -0.34 -16.79 3.23
N LEU A 146 0.89 -16.94 2.75
CA LEU A 146 2.10 -16.47 3.42
C LEU A 146 2.41 -15.04 3.00
N TRP A 147 2.18 -14.07 3.88
CA TRP A 147 2.60 -12.70 3.69
C TRP A 147 3.93 -12.44 4.41
N TRP A 148 4.99 -12.24 3.63
CA TRP A 148 6.31 -11.91 4.15
C TRP A 148 6.52 -10.40 4.16
N LEU A 149 6.63 -9.81 5.35
CA LEU A 149 6.88 -8.38 5.51
C LEU A 149 8.39 -8.13 5.52
N GLY A 150 8.88 -7.48 4.46
CA GLY A 150 10.30 -7.22 4.23
C GLY A 150 10.85 -8.10 3.11
N THR A 151 12.09 -8.55 3.23
CA THR A 151 12.75 -9.43 2.26
C THR A 151 12.66 -10.90 2.69
N PRO A 152 11.99 -11.78 1.92
CA PRO A 152 12.08 -13.22 2.15
C PRO A 152 13.52 -13.73 1.98
N PRO A 153 13.97 -14.72 2.77
CA PRO A 153 15.28 -15.35 2.61
C PRO A 153 15.23 -16.30 1.42
N PHE A 154 15.25 -15.74 0.21
CA PHE A 154 15.12 -16.51 -1.03
C PHE A 154 16.23 -17.56 -1.16
N GLY A 155 15.83 -18.83 -1.28
CA GLY A 155 16.74 -19.98 -1.36
C GLY A 155 17.13 -20.57 0.00
N ALA A 156 16.65 -20.01 1.11
CA ALA A 156 16.79 -20.61 2.44
C ALA A 156 15.72 -21.68 2.67
N ARG A 157 16.08 -22.69 3.48
CA ARG A 157 15.23 -23.84 3.75
C ARG A 157 13.98 -23.45 4.53
N GLU A 158 14.08 -22.50 5.47
CA GLU A 158 12.94 -22.06 6.27
C GLU A 158 11.79 -21.55 5.40
N LEU A 159 12.12 -20.77 4.36
CA LEU A 159 11.14 -20.28 3.40
C LEU A 159 10.57 -21.42 2.56
N GLU A 160 11.41 -22.30 2.03
CA GLU A 160 10.94 -23.44 1.22
C GLU A 160 9.99 -24.36 1.99
N ASP A 161 10.32 -24.66 3.25
CA ASP A 161 9.47 -25.51 4.10
C ASP A 161 8.14 -24.79 4.42
N ALA A 162 8.15 -23.48 4.69
CA ALA A 162 6.92 -22.71 4.88
C ALA A 162 6.04 -22.65 3.62
N LEU A 163 6.64 -22.53 2.44
CA LEU A 163 5.90 -22.49 1.17
C LEU A 163 5.25 -23.83 0.80
N ARG A 164 5.67 -24.95 1.39
CA ARG A 164 5.05 -26.27 1.16
C ARG A 164 3.67 -26.41 1.80
N ILE A 165 3.38 -25.60 2.82
CA ILE A 165 2.11 -25.61 3.56
C ILE A 165 1.23 -24.39 3.23
N CYS A 166 1.57 -23.63 2.19
CA CYS A 166 0.88 -22.41 1.79
C CYS A 166 0.51 -22.45 0.30
N ASP A 167 -0.61 -21.83 -0.05
CA ASP A 167 -1.13 -21.73 -1.42
C ASP A 167 -0.54 -20.54 -2.18
N ALA A 168 -0.12 -19.49 -1.48
CA ALA A 168 0.57 -18.37 -2.12
C ALA A 168 1.54 -17.61 -1.20
N LEU A 169 2.55 -17.01 -1.83
CA LEU A 169 3.46 -16.04 -1.24
C LEU A 169 3.05 -14.62 -1.63
N VAL A 170 2.87 -13.74 -0.65
CA VAL A 170 2.64 -12.32 -0.82
C VAL A 170 3.88 -11.56 -0.32
N VAL A 171 4.42 -10.69 -1.16
CA VAL A 171 5.57 -9.82 -0.84
C VAL A 171 5.28 -8.35 -1.15
N ASP A 172 6.14 -7.47 -0.70
CA ASP A 172 6.18 -6.07 -1.15
C ASP A 172 7.57 -5.76 -1.69
N SER A 173 7.77 -5.89 -3.01
CA SER A 173 9.07 -5.70 -3.64
C SER A 173 9.58 -4.24 -3.58
N SER A 174 8.72 -3.28 -3.21
CA SER A 174 9.13 -1.91 -2.89
C SER A 174 10.00 -1.84 -1.62
N ARG A 175 9.86 -2.82 -0.71
CA ARG A 175 10.49 -2.88 0.61
C ARG A 175 11.66 -3.86 0.71
N PHE A 176 12.14 -4.39 -0.41
CA PHE A 176 13.32 -5.24 -0.39
C PHE A 176 14.58 -4.47 0.00
N ASP A 177 15.38 -5.04 0.88
CA ASP A 177 16.63 -4.44 1.37
C ASP A 177 17.70 -4.39 0.26
N ALA A 178 17.74 -5.44 -0.57
CA ALA A 178 18.57 -5.54 -1.76
C ALA A 178 17.71 -5.70 -3.02
N PRO A 179 17.00 -4.65 -3.49
CA PRO A 179 15.93 -4.77 -4.48
C PRO A 179 16.30 -5.56 -5.74
N TYR A 180 17.50 -5.37 -6.28
CA TYR A 180 17.97 -6.08 -7.46
C TYR A 180 18.07 -7.60 -7.20
N HIS A 181 18.78 -8.01 -6.16
CA HIS A 181 19.02 -9.42 -5.86
C HIS A 181 17.75 -10.12 -5.37
N SER A 182 16.97 -9.47 -4.50
CA SER A 182 15.72 -10.00 -3.97
C SER A 182 14.65 -10.14 -5.06
N PHE A 183 14.57 -9.20 -6.00
CA PHE A 183 13.67 -9.33 -7.16
C PHE A 183 14.04 -10.50 -8.07
N LEU A 184 15.33 -10.75 -8.31
CA LEU A 184 15.78 -11.93 -9.05
C LEU A 184 15.56 -13.23 -8.25
N GLY A 185 15.63 -13.19 -6.92
CA GLY A 185 15.21 -14.27 -6.03
C GLY A 185 13.74 -14.61 -6.21
N LEU A 186 12.86 -13.61 -6.12
CA LEU A 186 11.42 -13.74 -6.35
C LEU A 186 11.10 -14.31 -7.74
N SER A 187 11.76 -13.81 -8.78
CA SER A 187 11.57 -14.32 -10.15
C SER A 187 11.99 -15.78 -10.30
N ARG A 188 13.11 -16.20 -9.69
CA ARG A 188 13.54 -17.61 -9.70
C ARG A 188 12.54 -18.48 -8.97
N LEU A 189 12.11 -18.05 -7.77
CA LEU A 189 11.11 -18.75 -6.98
C LEU A 189 9.81 -18.96 -7.78
N ALA A 190 9.27 -17.88 -8.36
CA ALA A 190 8.06 -17.94 -9.18
C ALA A 190 8.21 -18.88 -10.41
N ALA A 191 9.41 -18.98 -10.99
CA ALA A 191 9.67 -19.87 -12.12
C ALA A 191 9.84 -21.34 -11.70
N SER A 192 10.39 -21.62 -10.51
CA SER A 192 10.60 -22.97 -9.96
C SER A 192 9.38 -23.56 -9.25
N SER A 193 8.33 -22.77 -9.04
CA SER A 193 7.08 -23.18 -8.40
C SER A 193 6.28 -24.17 -9.25
N HIS A 194 6.78 -25.40 -9.38
CA HIS A 194 6.08 -26.51 -10.07
C HIS A 194 4.80 -26.97 -9.36
N ARG A 195 4.49 -26.42 -8.18
CA ARG A 195 3.42 -26.88 -7.27
C ARG A 195 2.13 -26.05 -7.30
N GLY A 196 2.00 -25.09 -8.23
CA GLY A 196 0.83 -24.20 -8.22
C GLY A 196 0.82 -23.23 -7.03
N LEU A 197 2.01 -22.86 -6.53
CA LEU A 197 2.16 -21.79 -5.54
C LEU A 197 1.90 -20.44 -6.22
N GLY A 198 0.92 -19.69 -5.71
CA GLY A 198 0.65 -18.31 -6.12
C GLY A 198 1.76 -17.37 -5.67
N VAL A 199 2.05 -16.33 -6.46
CA VAL A 199 3.00 -15.28 -6.09
C VAL A 199 2.35 -13.94 -6.37
N ALA A 200 2.17 -13.15 -5.31
CA ALA A 200 1.56 -11.83 -5.34
C ALA A 200 2.53 -10.77 -4.80
N ASP A 201 2.46 -9.56 -5.36
CA ASP A 201 3.34 -8.45 -5.01
C ASP A 201 2.54 -7.16 -4.82
N PHE A 202 2.68 -6.52 -3.66
CA PHE A 202 2.05 -5.22 -3.39
C PHE A 202 2.51 -4.17 -4.39
N GLN A 203 3.79 -4.18 -4.79
CA GLN A 203 4.29 -3.24 -5.79
C GLN A 203 3.57 -3.42 -7.13
N TRP A 204 3.24 -4.65 -7.52
CA TRP A 204 2.44 -4.91 -8.73
C TRP A 204 1.01 -4.40 -8.60
N ALA A 205 0.38 -4.58 -7.43
CA ALA A 205 -0.95 -4.03 -7.15
C ALA A 205 -0.96 -2.49 -7.21
N ARG A 206 0.07 -1.82 -6.67
CA ARG A 206 0.25 -0.34 -6.74
C ARG A 206 0.40 0.18 -8.16
N LEU A 207 0.83 -0.65 -9.10
CA LEU A 207 0.94 -0.30 -10.52
C LEU A 207 -0.39 -0.39 -11.27
N THR A 208 -1.48 -0.86 -10.65
CA THR A 208 -2.79 -1.00 -11.32
C THR A 208 -3.31 0.30 -11.92
N PRO A 209 -3.34 1.44 -11.20
CA PRO A 209 -3.82 2.71 -11.78
C PRO A 209 -2.97 3.19 -12.95
N TRP A 210 -1.66 2.93 -12.93
CA TRP A 210 -0.76 3.23 -14.05
C TRP A 210 -1.09 2.39 -15.28
N ARG A 211 -1.22 1.07 -15.09
CA ARG A 211 -1.57 0.14 -16.17
C ARG A 211 -2.94 0.47 -16.78
N GLU A 212 -3.92 0.80 -15.95
CA GLU A 212 -5.26 1.19 -16.40
C GLU A 212 -5.24 2.50 -17.18
N SER A 213 -4.63 3.57 -16.65
CA SER A 213 -4.50 4.86 -17.35
C SER A 213 -3.85 4.72 -18.72
N ILE A 214 -2.81 3.88 -18.81
CA ILE A 214 -2.12 3.60 -20.07
C ILE A 214 -3.02 2.78 -21.02
N ALA A 215 -3.64 1.71 -20.53
CA ALA A 215 -4.49 0.84 -21.35
C ALA A 215 -5.71 1.60 -21.90
N GLN A 216 -6.32 2.47 -21.09
CA GLN A 216 -7.46 3.31 -21.50
C GLN A 216 -7.13 4.20 -22.70
N PHE A 217 -5.90 4.71 -22.82
CA PHE A 217 -5.49 5.48 -24.00
C PHE A 217 -5.60 4.68 -25.29
N PHE A 218 -5.26 3.39 -25.27
CA PHE A 218 -5.32 2.50 -26.45
C PHE A 218 -6.65 1.76 -26.61
N GLY A 219 -7.61 1.95 -25.69
CA GLY A 219 -8.93 1.31 -25.74
C GLY A 219 -9.75 1.65 -26.99
N PRO A 220 -9.90 2.95 -27.36
CA PRO A 220 -10.62 3.38 -28.56
C PRO A 220 -10.04 2.80 -29.85
N ALA A 221 -10.90 2.40 -30.79
CA ALA A 221 -10.49 1.72 -32.02
C ALA A 221 -9.53 2.54 -32.90
N ASP A 222 -9.75 3.86 -32.97
CA ASP A 222 -8.93 4.81 -33.72
C ASP A 222 -7.51 5.00 -33.15
N ARG A 223 -7.29 4.60 -31.89
CA ARG A 223 -6.00 4.70 -31.19
C ARG A 223 -5.23 3.38 -31.13
N ARG A 224 -5.88 2.24 -31.39
CA ARG A 224 -5.22 0.91 -31.34
C ARG A 224 -4.04 0.81 -32.31
N ALA A 225 -4.13 1.46 -33.47
CA ALA A 225 -3.06 1.48 -34.46
C ALA A 225 -1.76 2.12 -33.94
N PHE A 226 -1.83 2.92 -32.87
CA PHE A 226 -0.63 3.48 -32.23
C PHE A 226 0.22 2.45 -31.49
N LEU A 227 -0.33 1.28 -31.11
CA LEU A 227 0.43 0.22 -30.43
C LEU A 227 1.57 -0.32 -31.31
N SER A 228 1.33 -0.53 -32.60
CA SER A 228 2.39 -0.91 -33.55
C SER A 228 3.31 0.26 -33.92
N GLY A 229 2.88 1.49 -33.59
CA GLY A 229 3.53 2.77 -33.85
C GLY A 229 4.57 3.20 -32.82
N LEU A 230 4.64 2.51 -31.68
CA LEU A 230 5.48 2.87 -30.54
C LEU A 230 6.97 2.99 -30.93
N SER A 231 7.57 4.11 -30.56
CA SER A 231 8.99 4.40 -30.80
C SER A 231 9.78 4.75 -29.54
N GLY A 232 9.09 5.11 -28.43
CA GLY A 232 9.75 5.38 -27.15
C GLY A 232 8.86 5.10 -25.94
N LEU A 233 9.48 4.59 -24.88
CA LEU A 233 8.92 4.47 -23.54
C LEU A 233 9.91 5.03 -22.52
N GLY A 234 9.47 5.99 -21.70
CA GLY A 234 10.26 6.60 -20.63
C GLY A 234 9.58 6.40 -19.28
N ILE A 235 10.30 5.96 -18.25
CA ILE A 235 9.78 5.86 -16.88
C ILE A 235 10.69 6.60 -15.90
N ASP A 236 10.11 7.52 -15.13
CA ASP A 236 10.78 8.13 -13.98
C ASP A 236 10.27 7.45 -12.70
N TYR A 237 11.19 7.08 -11.82
CA TYR A 237 10.88 6.56 -10.48
C TYR A 237 11.63 7.35 -9.41
N ALA A 238 11.04 7.49 -8.23
CA ALA A 238 11.62 8.24 -7.12
C ALA A 238 12.89 7.54 -6.60
N GLY A 239 13.96 8.29 -6.41
CA GLY A 239 15.20 7.79 -5.82
C GLY A 239 16.44 8.43 -6.40
N GLU A 240 17.59 7.91 -5.99
CA GLU A 240 18.90 8.37 -6.42
C GLU A 240 19.75 7.18 -6.91
N GLY A 241 20.50 7.39 -7.99
CA GLY A 241 21.38 6.37 -8.54
C GLY A 241 20.67 5.05 -8.84
N ARG A 242 21.30 3.92 -8.48
CA ARG A 242 20.80 2.57 -8.79
C ARG A 242 19.87 2.01 -7.70
N GLY A 243 19.02 2.87 -7.10
CA GLY A 243 18.07 2.49 -6.05
C GLY A 243 17.01 1.47 -6.49
N ASN A 244 15.90 1.36 -5.74
CA ASN A 244 14.85 0.40 -6.04
C ASN A 244 14.15 0.72 -7.38
N ARG A 245 14.53 0.00 -8.45
CA ARG A 245 13.99 0.13 -9.81
C ARG A 245 12.96 -0.94 -10.16
N VAL A 246 12.46 -1.69 -9.18
CA VAL A 246 11.58 -2.84 -9.40
C VAL A 246 10.25 -2.43 -10.05
N ALA A 247 9.62 -1.34 -9.61
CA ALA A 247 8.37 -0.88 -10.23
C ALA A 247 8.54 -0.51 -11.71
N ALA A 248 9.63 0.19 -12.06
CA ALA A 248 9.94 0.52 -13.44
C ALA A 248 10.17 -0.75 -14.27
N ALA A 249 10.95 -1.70 -13.74
CA ALA A 249 11.17 -2.98 -14.40
C ALA A 249 9.87 -3.77 -14.59
N LEU A 250 8.98 -3.83 -13.59
CA LEU A 250 7.67 -4.50 -13.68
C LEU A 250 6.76 -3.86 -14.74
N LEU A 251 6.69 -2.53 -14.82
CA LEU A 251 5.93 -1.84 -15.88
C LEU A 251 6.50 -2.14 -17.28
N ILE A 252 7.83 -2.14 -17.43
CA ILE A 252 8.46 -2.48 -18.71
C ILE A 252 8.21 -3.95 -19.06
N GLY A 253 8.32 -4.85 -18.09
CA GLY A 253 8.00 -6.27 -18.24
C GLY A 253 6.54 -6.50 -18.63
N TRP A 254 5.62 -5.69 -18.10
CA TRP A 254 4.21 -5.69 -18.51
C TRP A 254 4.04 -5.30 -19.98
N PHE A 255 4.63 -4.18 -20.42
CA PHE A 255 4.61 -3.80 -21.84
C PHE A 255 5.21 -4.88 -22.73
N ALA A 256 6.40 -5.38 -22.37
CA ALA A 256 7.11 -6.34 -23.18
C ALA A 256 6.34 -7.67 -23.31
N SER A 257 5.78 -8.17 -22.21
CA SER A 257 4.99 -9.40 -22.21
C SER A 257 3.60 -9.23 -22.86
N ALA A 258 2.99 -8.05 -22.77
CA ALA A 258 1.69 -7.76 -23.40
C ALA A 258 1.80 -7.54 -24.92
N LEU A 259 2.88 -6.91 -25.38
CA LEU A 259 3.08 -6.53 -26.79
C LEU A 259 4.09 -7.41 -27.54
N GLY A 260 4.57 -8.47 -26.89
CA GLY A 260 5.50 -9.43 -27.50
C GLY A 260 6.88 -8.84 -27.81
N TRP A 261 7.33 -7.83 -27.06
CA TRP A 261 8.65 -7.25 -27.27
C TRP A 261 9.74 -8.21 -26.81
N LYS A 262 10.85 -8.25 -27.57
CA LYS A 262 12.02 -9.07 -27.26
C LYS A 262 13.21 -8.18 -26.94
N LEU A 263 13.80 -8.37 -25.76
CA LEU A 263 14.98 -7.61 -25.36
C LEU A 263 16.14 -7.94 -26.31
N GLN A 264 16.82 -6.91 -26.81
CA GLN A 264 17.99 -7.06 -27.69
C GLN A 264 19.27 -6.68 -26.95
N ARG A 265 19.23 -5.56 -26.22
CA ARG A 265 20.34 -5.08 -25.39
C ARG A 265 19.81 -4.18 -24.29
N ALA A 266 20.50 -4.15 -23.15
CA ALA A 266 20.27 -3.19 -22.09
C ALA A 266 21.62 -2.66 -21.59
N ALA A 267 21.63 -1.42 -21.11
CA ALA A 267 22.80 -0.80 -20.50
C ALA A 267 22.37 0.14 -19.38
N GLY A 268 23.04 0.05 -18.24
CA GLY A 268 22.90 0.98 -17.12
C GLY A 268 24.01 2.04 -17.12
N GLY A 269 23.63 3.31 -17.23
CA GLY A 269 24.55 4.44 -17.10
C GLY A 269 24.89 4.79 -15.65
N ALA A 270 25.85 5.70 -15.47
CA ALA A 270 26.08 6.35 -14.19
C ALA A 270 24.85 7.19 -13.80
N GLY A 271 24.47 7.16 -12.52
CA GLY A 271 23.35 7.96 -12.02
C GLY A 271 21.94 7.36 -12.15
N GLY A 272 21.81 6.03 -12.36
CA GLY A 272 20.51 5.36 -12.28
C GLY A 272 19.67 5.36 -13.56
N VAL A 273 20.21 5.91 -14.64
CA VAL A 273 19.61 5.85 -15.98
C VAL A 273 19.90 4.48 -16.59
N VAL A 274 18.86 3.86 -17.12
CA VAL A 274 18.94 2.62 -17.89
C VAL A 274 18.32 2.85 -19.25
N VAL A 275 18.98 2.35 -20.29
CA VAL A 275 18.46 2.31 -21.66
C VAL A 275 18.45 0.86 -22.13
N ALA A 276 17.31 0.42 -22.64
CA ALA A 276 17.11 -0.90 -23.22
C ALA A 276 16.50 -0.76 -24.61
N HIS A 277 16.92 -1.65 -25.51
CA HIS A 277 16.34 -1.73 -26.85
C HIS A 277 15.62 -3.05 -27.01
N PHE A 278 14.40 -2.95 -27.52
CA PHE A 278 13.55 -4.08 -27.79
C PHE A 278 13.26 -4.18 -29.29
N ALA A 279 13.12 -5.41 -29.78
CA ALA A 279 12.50 -5.69 -31.07
C ALA A 279 10.98 -5.88 -30.85
N THR A 280 10.16 -5.17 -31.62
CA THR A 280 8.71 -5.37 -31.62
C THR A 280 8.31 -6.50 -32.57
N GLY A 281 7.08 -6.98 -32.49
CA GLY A 281 6.57 -8.02 -33.40
C GLY A 281 6.62 -7.65 -34.90
N ALA A 282 6.78 -6.37 -35.23
CA ALA A 282 6.96 -5.89 -36.61
C ALA A 282 8.44 -5.70 -37.01
N GLY A 283 9.39 -6.21 -36.24
CA GLY A 283 10.84 -6.06 -36.49
C GLY A 283 11.38 -4.64 -36.25
N ARG A 284 10.55 -3.72 -35.75
CA ARG A 284 10.97 -2.35 -35.42
C ARG A 284 11.74 -2.34 -34.12
N ARG A 285 12.70 -1.41 -34.03
CA ARG A 285 13.43 -1.13 -32.80
C ARG A 285 12.65 -0.14 -31.94
N LEU A 286 12.46 -0.50 -30.69
CA LEU A 286 11.89 0.37 -29.65
C LEU A 286 12.98 0.71 -28.64
N GLU A 287 13.10 1.99 -28.29
CA GLU A 287 13.92 2.44 -27.17
C GLU A 287 13.08 2.57 -25.91
N VAL A 288 13.57 2.00 -24.82
CA VAL A 288 12.97 2.09 -23.49
C VAL A 288 14.02 2.66 -22.55
N ALA A 289 13.68 3.74 -21.85
CA ALA A 289 14.54 4.34 -20.86
C ALA A 289 13.82 4.43 -19.51
N PHE A 290 14.55 4.20 -18.43
CA PHE A 290 14.04 4.50 -17.09
C PHE A 290 15.14 5.07 -16.21
N ARG A 291 14.78 6.01 -15.34
CA ARG A 291 15.75 6.75 -14.53
C ARG A 291 15.20 7.10 -13.15
N SER A 292 16.11 7.14 -12.18
CA SER A 292 15.84 7.65 -10.85
C SER A 292 15.71 9.18 -10.89
N VAL A 293 14.72 9.74 -10.20
CA VAL A 293 14.53 11.17 -10.02
C VAL A 293 14.30 11.49 -8.55
N THR A 294 14.87 12.59 -8.05
CA THR A 294 14.65 13.01 -6.66
C THR A 294 13.25 13.61 -6.51
N LYS A 295 12.41 12.99 -5.71
CA LYS A 295 11.03 13.43 -5.39
C LYS A 295 10.79 13.28 -3.89
N ALA A 296 10.97 14.36 -3.14
CA ALA A 296 10.96 14.34 -1.67
C ALA A 296 9.63 13.89 -1.03
N HIS A 297 8.53 13.92 -1.78
CA HIS A 297 7.20 13.50 -1.32
C HIS A 297 6.84 12.05 -1.69
N LEU A 298 7.71 11.35 -2.43
CA LEU A 298 7.51 9.96 -2.84
C LEU A 298 8.50 9.05 -2.11
N ALA A 299 8.05 7.84 -1.82
CA ALA A 299 8.93 6.81 -1.28
C ALA A 299 9.91 6.33 -2.38
N PRO A 300 11.15 5.94 -2.01
CA PRO A 300 12.09 5.38 -2.96
C PRO A 300 11.50 4.21 -3.75
N GLY A 301 11.66 4.25 -5.07
CA GLY A 301 11.18 3.25 -6.03
C GLY A 301 9.76 3.45 -6.52
N GLU A 302 9.00 4.42 -6.00
CA GLU A 302 7.68 4.75 -6.55
C GLU A 302 7.78 5.34 -7.95
N VAL A 303 6.89 4.93 -8.85
CA VAL A 303 6.80 5.53 -10.18
C VAL A 303 6.28 6.96 -10.05
N SER A 304 6.98 7.91 -10.68
CA SER A 304 6.58 9.32 -10.72
C SER A 304 6.04 9.72 -12.09
N ALA A 305 6.54 9.13 -13.18
CA ALA A 305 6.03 9.41 -14.52
C ALA A 305 6.24 8.26 -15.49
N VAL A 306 5.31 8.10 -16.43
CA VAL A 306 5.43 7.24 -17.61
C VAL A 306 5.14 8.07 -18.85
N ARG A 307 6.04 8.02 -19.84
CA ARG A 307 5.95 8.75 -21.10
C ARG A 307 6.03 7.78 -22.26
N ILE A 308 5.12 7.90 -23.21
CA ILE A 308 5.02 7.02 -24.37
C ILE A 308 4.87 7.88 -25.61
N GLY A 309 5.66 7.56 -26.64
CA GLY A 309 5.61 8.27 -27.91
C GLY A 309 5.66 7.31 -29.10
N GLY A 310 5.08 7.75 -30.21
CA GLY A 310 5.11 6.99 -31.44
C GLY A 310 4.36 7.66 -32.57
N SER A 311 4.21 6.93 -33.66
CA SER A 311 3.47 7.37 -34.83
C SER A 311 2.85 6.20 -35.58
N SER A 312 1.64 6.38 -36.09
CA SER A 312 0.94 5.40 -36.93
C SER A 312 0.03 6.11 -37.93
N GLY A 313 -0.03 5.63 -39.17
CA GLY A 313 -0.89 6.20 -40.21
C GLY A 313 -0.67 7.71 -40.45
N GLY A 314 0.58 8.18 -40.41
CA GLY A 314 0.92 9.60 -40.60
C GLY A 314 0.62 10.51 -39.41
N ARG A 315 0.09 9.98 -38.30
CA ARG A 315 -0.21 10.74 -37.07
C ARG A 315 0.79 10.39 -35.98
N THR A 316 1.33 11.40 -35.32
CA THR A 316 2.12 11.24 -34.09
C THR A 316 1.23 11.24 -32.86
N PHE A 317 1.71 10.63 -31.78
CA PHE A 317 1.07 10.76 -30.48
C PHE A 317 2.10 10.84 -29.36
N GLN A 318 1.72 11.50 -28.27
CA GLN A 318 2.41 11.48 -26.99
C GLN A 318 1.41 11.25 -25.87
N LEU A 319 1.73 10.30 -24.99
CA LEU A 319 1.00 10.03 -23.76
C LEU A 319 1.96 10.23 -22.59
N SER A 320 1.55 11.01 -21.60
CA SER A 320 2.28 11.19 -20.35
C SER A 320 1.35 10.98 -19.18
N VAL A 321 1.63 10.00 -18.32
CA VAL A 321 0.97 9.81 -17.03
C VAL A 321 1.96 10.25 -15.95
N GLN A 322 1.54 11.11 -15.03
CA GLN A 322 2.40 11.67 -13.98
C GLN A 322 1.71 11.64 -12.64
N ARG A 323 2.43 11.18 -11.61
CA ARG A 323 1.98 11.25 -10.22
C ARG A 323 2.33 12.60 -9.65
N ASP A 324 1.34 13.22 -9.00
CA ASP A 324 1.46 14.50 -8.30
C ASP A 324 2.37 15.48 -9.07
N PRO A 325 1.97 15.89 -10.29
CA PRO A 325 2.78 16.81 -11.09
C PRO A 325 3.03 18.03 -10.22
N ASP A 326 4.31 18.31 -9.91
CA ASP A 326 4.74 19.39 -9.02
C ASP A 326 3.81 20.57 -9.24
N ARG A 327 2.86 20.80 -8.31
CA ARG A 327 2.13 22.05 -8.33
C ARG A 327 3.18 23.04 -7.88
N PRO A 328 3.72 23.92 -8.75
CA PRO A 328 4.47 25.04 -8.24
C PRO A 328 3.56 25.66 -7.19
N ARG A 329 4.05 25.82 -5.96
CA ARG A 329 3.36 26.66 -4.99
C ARG A 329 3.17 27.96 -5.73
N ARG A 330 1.95 28.24 -6.19
CA ARG A 330 1.57 29.61 -6.50
C ARG A 330 1.69 30.29 -5.14
N MET A 331 2.83 30.94 -4.89
CA MET A 331 2.78 32.10 -4.04
C MET A 331 1.65 32.92 -4.62
N ALA A 332 0.58 33.10 -3.84
CA ALA A 332 -0.42 34.08 -4.24
C ALA A 332 0.39 35.33 -4.61
N PRO A 333 0.16 35.94 -5.79
CA PRO A 333 0.72 37.27 -6.02
C PRO A 333 0.34 38.08 -4.78
N ASP A 334 1.28 38.84 -4.24
CA ASP A 334 1.04 39.72 -3.10
C ASP A 334 0.02 40.77 -3.54
N ALA A 335 -1.24 40.35 -3.56
CA ALA A 335 -2.39 41.16 -3.79
C ALA A 335 -2.57 41.86 -2.45
N GLY A 336 -1.83 42.97 -2.29
CA GLY A 336 -2.04 43.92 -1.21
C GLY A 336 -3.54 44.14 -0.99
N PRO A 337 -3.92 44.62 0.21
CA PRO A 337 -5.22 44.38 0.86
C PRO A 337 -6.40 44.32 -0.13
N ALA A 338 -6.69 43.10 -0.60
CA ALA A 338 -7.77 42.88 -1.55
C ALA A 338 -9.09 42.99 -0.80
N GLY A 339 -9.90 43.99 -1.14
CA GLY A 339 -11.27 44.11 -0.64
C GLY A 339 -12.04 42.82 -0.91
N PHE A 340 -12.74 42.33 0.12
CA PHE A 340 -13.58 41.15 0.01
C PHE A 340 -14.55 41.29 -1.18
N ARG A 341 -14.42 40.41 -2.17
CA ARG A 341 -15.39 40.27 -3.25
C ARG A 341 -16.05 38.90 -3.10
N SER A 342 -17.33 38.89 -2.76
CA SER A 342 -18.13 37.67 -2.69
C SER A 342 -18.11 36.97 -4.06
N LEU A 343 -17.64 35.72 -4.11
CA LEU A 343 -17.58 34.91 -5.32
C LEU A 343 -18.86 34.09 -5.58
N HIS A 344 -19.92 34.34 -4.82
CA HIS A 344 -21.21 33.70 -5.03
C HIS A 344 -22.31 34.76 -5.20
N PRO A 345 -23.06 34.76 -6.32
CA PRO A 345 -24.38 35.36 -6.35
C PRO A 345 -25.29 34.43 -5.53
N ALA A 346 -25.43 34.70 -4.24
CA ALA A 346 -26.34 33.97 -3.38
C ALA A 346 -27.78 34.37 -3.75
N GLY A 347 -28.42 33.55 -4.58
CA GLY A 347 -29.86 33.40 -4.54
C GLY A 347 -30.19 32.32 -3.52
N GLY A 348 -30.89 32.69 -2.45
CA GLY A 348 -31.66 31.78 -1.59
C GLY A 348 -30.96 31.24 -0.34
N GLU A 349 -31.32 31.84 0.80
CA GLU A 349 -31.54 31.26 2.15
C GLU A 349 -30.48 30.34 2.79
N ASP A 350 -29.61 30.94 3.61
CA ASP A 350 -29.02 30.24 4.78
C ASP A 350 -28.85 31.23 5.96
N ASP A 351 -29.97 31.78 6.42
CA ASP A 351 -30.03 32.73 7.54
C ASP A 351 -29.47 32.14 8.84
N ALA A 352 -29.53 30.82 9.00
CA ALA A 352 -28.97 30.11 10.14
C ALA A 352 -27.44 30.21 10.22
N GLY A 353 -26.75 30.19 9.08
CA GLY A 353 -25.29 30.34 9.02
C GLY A 353 -24.82 31.75 9.40
N LEU A 354 -25.57 32.77 8.98
CA LEU A 354 -25.32 34.18 9.32
C LEU A 354 -25.59 34.47 10.80
N GLU A 355 -26.67 33.90 11.36
CA GLU A 355 -27.01 34.06 12.78
C GLU A 355 -25.93 33.44 13.69
N ILE A 356 -25.46 32.22 13.36
CA ILE A 356 -24.41 31.53 14.12
C ILE A 356 -23.08 32.32 14.07
N ALA A 357 -22.74 32.88 12.90
CA ALA A 357 -21.54 33.72 12.75
C ALA A 357 -21.63 35.01 13.58
N GLN A 358 -22.80 35.67 13.60
CA GLN A 358 -23.02 36.88 14.39
C GLN A 358 -23.00 36.60 15.90
N ARG A 359 -23.61 35.50 16.36
CA ARG A 359 -23.57 35.07 17.76
C ARG A 359 -22.15 34.77 18.24
N ASN A 360 -21.35 34.08 17.42
CA ASN A 360 -19.96 33.79 17.75
C ASN A 360 -19.07 35.04 17.76
N ALA A 361 -19.37 36.04 16.91
CA ALA A 361 -18.67 37.33 16.90
C ALA A 361 -19.04 38.21 18.12
N ALA A 362 -20.28 38.13 18.60
CA ALA A 362 -20.71 38.80 19.83
C ALA A 362 -20.06 38.16 21.07
N ARG A 363 -20.00 36.83 21.12
CA ARG A 363 -19.34 36.07 22.21
C ARG A 363 -17.84 36.39 22.31
N HIS A 364 -17.13 36.49 21.18
CA HIS A 364 -15.71 36.87 21.18
C HIS A 364 -15.47 38.32 21.63
N ARG A 365 -16.42 39.25 21.38
CA ARG A 365 -16.32 40.63 21.88
C ARG A 365 -16.46 40.69 23.41
N GLY A 366 -17.38 39.93 24.00
CA GLY A 366 -17.53 39.86 25.46
C GLY A 366 -16.29 39.31 26.16
N VAL A 367 -15.67 38.26 25.60
CA VAL A 367 -14.43 37.66 26.14
C VAL A 367 -13.22 38.62 26.06
N LEU A 368 -13.19 39.53 25.09
CA LEU A 368 -12.14 40.55 24.98
C LEU A 368 -12.31 41.67 26.01
N ASP A 369 -13.53 42.08 26.32
CA ASP A 369 -13.79 43.08 27.37
C ASP A 369 -13.52 42.53 28.77
N GLU A 370 -13.84 41.25 29.04
CA GLU A 370 -13.50 40.57 30.30
C GLU A 370 -11.98 40.45 30.51
N ASN A 371 -11.23 40.15 29.46
CA ASN A 371 -9.76 40.07 29.54
C ASN A 371 -9.07 41.45 29.62
N ARG A 372 -9.75 42.52 29.17
CA ARG A 372 -9.22 43.90 29.24
C ARG A 372 -9.17 44.43 30.67
N GLN A 373 -10.09 44.00 31.54
CA GLN A 373 -10.10 44.37 32.96
C GLN A 373 -9.07 43.58 33.79
N ALA A 374 -8.75 42.34 33.39
CA ALA A 374 -7.77 41.50 34.08
C ALA A 374 -6.30 41.92 33.86
N LEU A 375 -6.00 42.68 32.80
CA LEU A 375 -4.64 43.10 32.44
C LEU A 375 -4.26 44.53 32.87
N HIS A 376 -5.17 45.25 33.54
CA HIS A 376 -4.97 46.66 33.89
C HIS A 376 -4.29 46.91 35.25
N HIS A 377 -3.89 45.87 36.01
CA HIS A 377 -3.48 46.02 37.42
C HIS A 377 -2.15 45.38 37.83
N THR A 378 -1.36 44.80 36.91
CA THR A 378 -0.11 44.11 37.26
C THR A 378 1.19 44.81 36.85
N ALA A 379 1.14 46.02 36.28
CA ALA A 379 2.36 46.76 35.95
C ALA A 379 2.14 48.29 36.03
N THR A 380 2.17 48.80 37.25
CA THR A 380 2.48 50.20 37.60
C THR A 380 3.76 50.67 36.88
N GLY A 381 3.85 51.78 36.15
CA GLY A 381 2.89 52.84 35.84
C GLY A 381 3.58 53.90 34.96
N GLU A 382 3.43 53.81 33.64
CA GLU A 382 3.78 54.86 32.68
C GLU A 382 2.70 54.96 31.58
N PRO A 383 2.46 56.16 30.99
CA PRO A 383 1.33 56.42 30.10
C PRO A 383 1.54 55.90 28.66
N PRO A 384 0.46 55.69 27.88
CA PRO A 384 0.50 54.91 26.65
C PRO A 384 1.14 55.67 25.50
N GLY A 385 2.32 55.20 25.06
CA GLY A 385 2.92 55.57 23.78
C GLY A 385 2.30 54.75 22.63
N GLU A 386 2.02 55.44 21.53
CA GLU A 386 1.43 54.89 20.30
C GLU A 386 2.13 53.61 19.83
N SER A 387 1.42 52.48 19.94
CA SER A 387 1.74 51.27 19.20
C SER A 387 0.44 50.55 18.93
N LEU A 388 -0.20 50.92 17.82
CA LEU A 388 -1.25 50.12 17.20
C LEU A 388 -0.68 48.70 17.01
N PRO A 389 -1.27 47.65 17.62
CA PRO A 389 -0.87 46.30 17.27
C PRO A 389 -1.15 46.09 15.78
N ALA A 390 -0.15 45.57 15.05
CA ALA A 390 -0.33 45.14 13.68
C ALA A 390 -1.58 44.26 13.61
N ARG A 391 -2.55 44.68 12.78
CA ARG A 391 -3.82 43.98 12.58
C ARG A 391 -3.55 42.47 12.48
N PRO A 392 -4.28 41.61 13.19
CA PRO A 392 -4.07 40.19 13.06
C PRO A 392 -4.32 39.81 11.60
N THR A 393 -3.25 39.48 10.88
CA THR A 393 -3.37 38.77 9.62
C THR A 393 -3.94 37.42 10.01
N VAL A 394 -5.26 37.28 9.92
CA VAL A 394 -5.88 35.96 9.95
C VAL A 394 -5.40 35.29 8.67
N LEU A 395 -4.28 34.58 8.77
CA LEU A 395 -3.95 33.51 7.85
C LEU A 395 -5.13 32.55 7.96
N VAL A 396 -6.11 32.71 7.09
CA VAL A 396 -7.09 31.67 6.80
C VAL A 396 -6.29 30.54 6.16
N ARG A 397 -5.61 29.77 7.00
CA ARG A 397 -5.33 28.39 6.70
C ARG A 397 -6.71 27.76 6.67
N GLU A 398 -7.31 27.70 5.49
CA GLU A 398 -8.13 26.53 5.18
C GLU A 398 -7.25 25.34 5.54
N ARG A 399 -7.47 24.77 6.74
CA ARG A 399 -7.13 23.37 6.97
C ARG A 399 -8.11 22.59 6.09
N ARG A 400 -7.92 22.65 4.78
CA ARG A 400 -8.24 21.50 3.94
C ARG A 400 -7.53 20.36 4.64
N ARG A 401 -8.29 19.34 5.07
CA ARG A 401 -7.71 18.03 5.38
C ARG A 401 -6.67 17.76 4.30
N GLN A 402 -5.46 17.33 4.68
CA GLN A 402 -4.51 16.85 3.70
C GLN A 402 -5.27 15.88 2.81
N ASP A 403 -5.43 16.24 1.54
CA ASP A 403 -6.04 15.37 0.54
C ASP A 403 -5.04 14.22 0.42
N THR A 404 -5.29 13.13 1.15
CA THR A 404 -4.44 11.94 1.17
C THR A 404 -4.58 11.14 -0.13
N ALA A 405 -5.56 11.50 -0.98
CA ALA A 405 -5.72 10.94 -2.31
C ALA A 405 -4.55 11.35 -3.20
N GLN A 406 -3.82 10.35 -3.69
CA GLN A 406 -2.80 10.56 -4.71
C GLN A 406 -3.49 10.85 -6.05
N VAL A 407 -2.85 11.62 -6.93
CA VAL A 407 -3.44 11.99 -8.22
C VAL A 407 -2.51 11.59 -9.36
N LEU A 408 -3.07 10.93 -10.38
CA LEU A 408 -2.44 10.72 -11.67
C LEU A 408 -2.98 11.73 -12.68
N LEU A 409 -2.10 12.54 -13.26
CA LEU A 409 -2.37 13.42 -14.37
C LEU A 409 -1.96 12.74 -15.68
N THR A 410 -2.94 12.52 -16.55
CA THR A 410 -2.75 11.97 -17.88
C THR A 410 -2.88 13.09 -18.92
N LEU A 411 -1.83 13.29 -19.72
CA LEU A 411 -1.76 14.23 -20.83
C LEU A 411 -1.65 13.45 -22.15
N ILE A 412 -2.49 13.80 -23.12
CA ILE A 412 -2.58 13.13 -24.42
C ILE A 412 -2.47 14.19 -25.52
N ASP A 413 -1.49 14.02 -26.41
CA ASP A 413 -1.35 14.77 -27.66
C ASP A 413 -1.45 13.78 -28.83
N ILE A 414 -2.25 14.10 -29.84
CA ILE A 414 -2.38 13.33 -31.07
C ILE A 414 -2.37 14.28 -32.25
N GLY A 415 -1.37 14.16 -33.13
CA GLY A 415 -1.32 14.86 -34.41
C GLY A 415 -1.43 16.39 -34.31
N GLY A 416 -0.93 16.99 -33.22
CA GLY A 416 -0.96 18.44 -33.02
C GLY A 416 -2.34 19.01 -32.64
N THR A 417 -3.28 18.15 -32.25
CA THR A 417 -4.57 18.58 -31.69
C THR A 417 -4.40 19.12 -30.27
N LYS A 418 -5.43 19.82 -29.76
CA LYS A 418 -5.41 20.34 -28.39
C LYS A 418 -5.17 19.20 -27.39
N THR A 419 -4.15 19.35 -26.54
CA THR A 419 -3.79 18.37 -25.52
C THR A 419 -4.99 18.06 -24.62
N LEU A 420 -5.37 16.78 -24.57
CA LEU A 420 -6.39 16.30 -23.65
C LEU A 420 -5.76 16.05 -22.28
N ARG A 421 -6.49 16.44 -21.23
CA ARG A 421 -6.07 16.32 -19.85
C ARG A 421 -7.10 15.50 -19.07
N HIS A 422 -6.64 14.44 -18.42
CA HIS A 422 -7.44 13.62 -17.51
C HIS A 422 -6.76 13.55 -16.14
N VAL A 423 -7.56 13.58 -15.09
CA VAL A 423 -7.08 13.54 -13.71
C VAL A 423 -7.80 12.39 -13.01
N GLN A 424 -7.04 11.38 -12.60
CA GLN A 424 -7.52 10.23 -11.86
C GLN A 424 -7.10 10.37 -10.39
N ARG A 425 -8.07 10.22 -9.47
CA ARG A 425 -7.77 10.03 -8.05
C ARG A 425 -7.38 8.58 -7.81
N VAL A 426 -6.33 8.39 -7.03
CA VAL A 426 -5.84 7.10 -6.58
C VAL A 426 -6.05 7.05 -5.08
N GLU A 427 -6.82 6.05 -4.65
CA GLU A 427 -7.08 5.84 -3.23
C GLU A 427 -5.77 5.57 -2.48
N PRO A 428 -5.67 6.06 -1.24
CA PRO A 428 -4.48 5.86 -0.43
C PRO A 428 -4.25 4.37 -0.18
N GLU A 429 -2.98 4.09 0.06
CA GLU A 429 -2.43 2.75 0.17
C GLU A 429 -2.78 2.13 1.53
N ASP A 430 -3.64 1.10 1.53
CA ASP A 430 -3.93 0.29 2.71
C ASP A 430 -3.56 -1.19 2.44
N ASP A 431 -2.84 -1.80 3.40
CA ASP A 431 -2.39 -3.18 3.26
C ASP A 431 -3.56 -4.16 3.22
N ALA A 432 -4.62 -3.90 3.99
CA ALA A 432 -5.81 -4.76 3.98
C ALA A 432 -6.48 -4.74 2.60
N ALA A 433 -6.64 -3.55 2.01
CA ALA A 433 -7.16 -3.40 0.65
C ALA A 433 -6.28 -4.08 -0.41
N LEU A 434 -4.95 -3.92 -0.31
CA LEU A 434 -3.99 -4.56 -1.23
C LEU A 434 -4.03 -6.08 -1.11
N LEU A 435 -4.03 -6.60 0.11
CA LEU A 435 -4.16 -8.04 0.37
C LEU A 435 -5.46 -8.56 -0.22
N LEU A 436 -6.61 -7.98 0.12
CA LEU A 436 -7.90 -8.44 -0.41
C LEU A 436 -7.94 -8.40 -1.94
N GLY A 437 -7.41 -7.34 -2.56
CA GLY A 437 -7.29 -7.25 -4.01
C GLY A 437 -6.47 -8.42 -4.60
N LEU A 438 -5.29 -8.69 -4.05
CA LEU A 438 -4.41 -9.77 -4.51
C LEU A 438 -4.97 -11.17 -4.24
N LEU A 439 -5.57 -11.37 -3.07
CA LEU A 439 -6.12 -12.65 -2.62
C LEU A 439 -7.43 -12.99 -3.35
N SER A 440 -8.22 -11.98 -3.76
CA SER A 440 -9.44 -12.20 -4.55
C SER A 440 -9.19 -12.88 -5.91
N ALA A 441 -8.00 -12.68 -6.48
CA ALA A 441 -7.55 -13.36 -7.70
C ALA A 441 -6.84 -14.70 -7.41
N GLY A 442 -6.94 -15.21 -6.18
CA GLY A 442 -6.26 -16.41 -5.72
C GLY A 442 -4.75 -16.29 -5.67
N ALA A 443 -4.18 -15.07 -5.74
CA ALA A 443 -2.74 -14.82 -5.89
C ALA A 443 -2.10 -15.51 -7.12
N HIS A 444 -2.90 -15.80 -8.14
CA HIS A 444 -2.49 -16.44 -9.40
C HIS A 444 -2.64 -15.49 -10.59
N ASP A 445 -2.05 -14.30 -10.52
CA ASP A 445 -2.08 -13.34 -11.61
C ASP A 445 -1.11 -13.74 -12.74
N ARG A 446 -1.65 -14.31 -13.83
CA ARG A 446 -0.86 -14.69 -15.01
C ARG A 446 -0.21 -13.48 -15.68
N VAL A 447 -0.81 -12.29 -15.59
CA VAL A 447 -0.24 -11.05 -16.10
C VAL A 447 0.95 -10.64 -15.26
N GLN A 448 0.85 -10.74 -13.94
CA GLN A 448 1.99 -10.51 -13.04
C GLN A 448 3.13 -11.48 -13.36
N ALA A 449 2.85 -12.78 -13.46
CA ALA A 449 3.87 -13.80 -13.70
C ALA A 449 4.69 -13.56 -14.98
N ARG A 450 4.02 -13.27 -16.10
CA ARG A 450 4.71 -12.94 -17.37
C ARG A 450 5.47 -11.61 -17.29
N SER A 451 4.93 -10.63 -16.57
CA SER A 451 5.56 -9.31 -16.39
C SER A 451 6.82 -9.43 -15.53
N LEU A 452 6.76 -10.21 -14.44
CA LEU A 452 7.89 -10.55 -13.57
C LEU A 452 9.00 -11.24 -14.35
N SER A 453 8.66 -12.22 -15.20
CA SER A 453 9.63 -12.93 -16.03
C SER A 453 10.35 -12.00 -17.02
N ALA A 454 9.60 -11.19 -17.78
CA ALA A 454 10.18 -10.23 -18.72
C ALA A 454 10.98 -9.11 -18.02
N ALA A 455 10.52 -8.65 -16.86
CA ALA A 455 11.24 -7.69 -16.03
C ALA A 455 12.56 -8.28 -15.50
N ALA A 456 12.57 -9.55 -15.11
CA ALA A 456 13.78 -10.24 -14.66
C ALA A 456 14.78 -10.44 -15.79
N GLU A 457 14.34 -10.71 -17.02
CA GLU A 457 15.20 -10.74 -18.21
C GLU A 457 15.90 -9.39 -18.42
N LEU A 458 15.15 -8.29 -18.34
CA LEU A 458 15.70 -6.94 -18.40
C LEU A 458 16.71 -6.69 -17.27
N MET A 459 16.36 -7.02 -16.03
CA MET A 459 17.22 -6.77 -14.87
C MET A 459 18.53 -7.58 -14.94
N ARG A 460 18.52 -8.82 -15.43
CA ARG A 460 19.75 -9.63 -15.62
C ARG A 460 20.67 -9.09 -16.71
N ALA A 461 20.14 -8.35 -17.68
CA ALA A 461 20.92 -7.74 -18.75
C ALA A 461 21.60 -6.42 -18.35
N LEU A 462 21.32 -5.91 -17.14
CA LEU A 462 21.91 -4.69 -16.55
C LEU A 462 22.98 -5.04 -15.53
#